data_AF-A0A420WKK5-F1
#
_entry.id   AF-A0A420WKK5-F1
#
_cell.length_a   1.000
_cell.length_b   1.000
_cell.length_c   1.000
_cell.angle_alpha   90.00
_cell.angle_beta   90.00
_cell.angle_gamma   90.00
#
_symmetry.space_group_name_H-M   'P 1'
#
loop_
_entity.id
_entity.type
_entity.pdbx_description
1 polymer ?
#
loop_
_entity_poly.entity_id
_entity_poly.type
_entity_poly.pdbx_seq_one_letter_code
_entity_poly.pdbx_strand_id
1 'polypeptide(L)'
;MVDTVEKPQHLKNPRRAFIKKTGKKLVRKIAKFQSGQSIVPDTPKIDNSYFPFLSEFTDNWKTIQAEALEVLKYREAIPGFQEISPDQYRLAKEQNWKTFVLFGFGQRLEKNASLAPKTAQILETVPNLQTAMFSILAPGYHIPAHKGVTKGILRSHIGLIIPKDREKCRIRVEDTITAWEEGEIFVFDDTYEHEVWNDTDEERVILLFDFDRPMKFWGRFLNKSFLQVMKLTAFYQDPKKNLQTAEDRLEAAIRQADANMEAMSEPAAKP
;
A
#
# COMPACT_ATOMS: atom_id res chain seq x y z
N MET A 1 2.70 -2.82 29.31
CA MET A 1 3.24 -4.16 29.05
C MET A 1 3.23 -4.36 27.55
N VAL A 2 4.37 -4.71 26.94
CA VAL A 2 4.47 -4.84 25.47
C VAL A 2 3.83 -6.17 25.08
N ASP A 3 2.59 -6.14 24.61
CA ASP A 3 1.97 -7.30 23.97
C ASP A 3 2.75 -7.63 22.69
N THR A 4 3.65 -8.60 22.83
CA THR A 4 4.39 -9.19 21.73
C THR A 4 3.44 -10.07 20.93
N VAL A 5 2.99 -9.59 19.78
CA VAL A 5 2.23 -10.40 18.82
C VAL A 5 3.04 -11.67 18.51
N GLU A 6 2.44 -12.83 18.78
CA GLU A 6 3.14 -14.09 18.69
C GLU A 6 3.47 -14.41 17.24
N LYS A 7 4.74 -14.76 16.97
CA LYS A 7 5.20 -15.06 15.62
C LYS A 7 4.46 -16.29 15.06
N PRO A 8 3.76 -16.20 13.91
CA PRO A 8 3.07 -17.33 13.30
C PRO A 8 3.91 -18.62 13.24
N GLN A 9 3.33 -19.77 13.59
CA GLN A 9 4.08 -21.03 13.78
C GLN A 9 4.86 -21.47 12.53
N HIS A 10 4.32 -21.24 11.33
CA HIS A 10 5.00 -21.57 10.06
C HIS A 10 6.29 -20.74 9.81
N LEU A 11 6.48 -19.62 10.54
CA LEU A 11 7.69 -18.79 10.49
C LEU A 11 8.82 -19.30 11.42
N LYS A 12 8.60 -20.34 12.24
CA LYS A 12 9.56 -20.87 13.24
C LYS A 12 10.56 -21.90 12.66
N ASN A 13 10.53 -22.20 11.36
CA ASN A 13 11.37 -23.25 10.72
C ASN A 13 12.90 -22.89 10.66
N PRO A 14 13.81 -23.74 11.18
CA PRO A 14 15.26 -23.48 11.21
C PRO A 14 15.94 -23.41 9.83
N ARG A 15 15.43 -24.11 8.80
CA ARG A 15 15.93 -23.98 7.42
C ARG A 15 15.75 -22.55 6.88
N ARG A 16 14.69 -21.86 7.32
CA ARG A 16 14.40 -20.45 6.96
C ARG A 16 15.40 -19.48 7.58
N ALA A 17 15.97 -19.78 8.75
CA ALA A 17 16.97 -18.94 9.41
C ALA A 17 18.31 -18.92 8.67
N PHE A 18 18.75 -20.06 8.15
CA PHE A 18 19.97 -20.18 7.33
C PHE A 18 19.81 -19.48 5.97
N ILE A 19 18.67 -19.70 5.29
CA ILE A 19 18.30 -18.99 4.05
C ILE A 19 18.25 -17.48 4.28
N LYS A 20 17.77 -17.02 5.44
CA LYS A 20 17.74 -15.60 5.81
C LYS A 20 19.14 -14.99 5.96
N LYS A 21 20.11 -15.73 6.53
CA LYS A 21 21.50 -15.26 6.71
C LYS A 21 22.27 -15.17 5.38
N THR A 22 22.16 -16.19 4.53
CA THR A 22 22.81 -16.23 3.21
C THR A 22 22.10 -15.30 2.21
N GLY A 23 20.77 -15.28 2.26
CA GLY A 23 19.91 -14.39 1.48
C GLY A 23 20.16 -12.90 1.78
N LYS A 24 20.48 -12.52 3.03
CA LYS A 24 20.78 -11.13 3.38
C LYS A 24 21.99 -10.56 2.62
N LYS A 25 23.04 -11.37 2.37
CA LYS A 25 24.18 -10.95 1.55
C LYS A 25 23.81 -10.80 0.07
N LEU A 26 22.99 -11.72 -0.44
CA LEU A 26 22.50 -11.66 -1.83
C LEU A 26 21.60 -10.44 -2.05
N VAL A 27 20.63 -10.20 -1.16
CA VAL A 27 19.72 -9.04 -1.20
C VAL A 27 20.51 -7.73 -1.17
N ARG A 28 21.54 -7.61 -0.32
CA ARG A 28 22.42 -6.42 -0.30
C ARG A 28 23.18 -6.21 -1.61
N LYS A 29 23.66 -7.29 -2.24
CA LYS A 29 24.34 -7.20 -3.55
C LYS A 29 23.37 -6.77 -4.64
N ILE A 30 22.16 -7.35 -4.66
CA ILE A 30 21.10 -6.98 -5.61
C ILE A 30 20.72 -5.50 -5.42
N ALA A 31 20.50 -5.06 -4.18
CA ALA A 31 20.18 -3.67 -3.86
C ALA A 31 21.28 -2.69 -4.32
N LYS A 32 22.56 -3.02 -4.07
CA LYS A 32 23.70 -2.20 -4.54
C LYS A 32 23.75 -2.13 -6.06
N PHE A 33 23.48 -3.25 -6.74
CA PHE A 33 23.42 -3.27 -8.19
C PHE A 33 22.25 -2.42 -8.72
N GLN A 34 21.05 -2.60 -8.17
CA GLN A 34 19.85 -1.83 -8.52
C GLN A 34 20.05 -0.32 -8.34
N SER A 35 20.66 0.08 -7.22
CA SER A 35 21.06 1.48 -6.95
C SER A 35 21.93 2.05 -8.07
N GLY A 36 23.00 1.35 -8.46
CA GLY A 36 23.88 1.77 -9.56
C GLY A 36 23.23 1.78 -10.96
N GLN A 37 22.05 1.17 -11.11
CA GLN A 37 21.27 1.19 -12.35
C GLN A 37 20.15 2.23 -12.36
N SER A 38 19.88 2.91 -11.24
CA SER A 38 18.79 3.90 -11.17
C SER A 38 19.05 5.07 -12.12
N ILE A 39 17.99 5.54 -12.78
CA ILE A 39 18.01 6.76 -13.62
C ILE A 39 17.62 7.99 -12.79
N VAL A 40 16.86 7.78 -11.71
CA VAL A 40 16.51 8.81 -10.72
C VAL A 40 17.51 8.80 -9.56
N PRO A 41 17.59 9.88 -8.75
CA PRO A 41 18.41 9.90 -7.55
C PRO A 41 18.10 8.72 -6.61
N ASP A 42 19.14 8.18 -5.97
CA ASP A 42 19.02 7.15 -4.94
C ASP A 42 18.96 7.77 -3.54
N THR A 43 18.00 8.68 -3.34
CA THR A 43 17.77 9.42 -2.10
C THR A 43 16.50 8.94 -1.38
N PRO A 44 16.36 9.17 -0.07
CA PRO A 44 15.16 8.81 0.68
C PRO A 44 13.87 9.33 0.06
N LYS A 45 13.84 10.63 -0.27
CA LYS A 45 12.78 11.30 -1.00
C LYS A 45 13.31 11.73 -2.38
N ILE A 46 12.51 11.52 -3.42
CA ILE A 46 12.90 11.79 -4.80
C ILE A 46 11.99 12.90 -5.34
N ASP A 47 12.58 13.83 -6.10
CA ASP A 47 11.83 14.95 -6.70
C ASP A 47 10.76 14.44 -7.68
N ASN A 48 9.56 15.02 -7.60
CA ASN A 48 8.43 14.64 -8.45
C ASN A 48 8.69 14.97 -9.94
N SER A 49 9.61 15.88 -10.26
CA SER A 49 9.97 16.24 -11.64
C SER A 49 10.49 15.05 -12.46
N TYR A 50 10.97 13.99 -11.81
CA TYR A 50 11.38 12.75 -12.46
C TYR A 50 10.21 11.86 -12.90
N PHE A 51 8.99 12.18 -12.47
CA PHE A 51 7.81 11.35 -12.67
C PHE A 51 6.64 12.19 -13.24
N PRO A 52 6.67 12.56 -14.53
CA PRO A 52 5.65 13.44 -15.11
C PRO A 52 4.21 12.94 -14.99
N PHE A 53 4.02 11.61 -14.95
CA PHE A 53 2.71 10.97 -14.77
C PHE A 53 2.04 11.29 -13.42
N LEU A 54 2.77 11.84 -12.44
CA LEU A 54 2.19 12.23 -11.16
C LEU A 54 1.24 13.43 -11.28
N SER A 55 1.38 14.25 -12.32
CA SER A 55 0.49 15.38 -12.58
C SER A 55 -0.98 14.96 -12.72
N GLU A 56 -1.25 13.81 -13.35
CA GLU A 56 -2.60 13.25 -13.45
C GLU A 56 -3.24 12.99 -12.08
N PHE A 57 -2.44 12.69 -11.05
CA PHE A 57 -2.94 12.48 -9.70
C PHE A 57 -3.22 13.80 -8.98
N THR A 58 -2.29 14.76 -9.07
CA THR A 58 -2.46 16.08 -8.45
C THR A 58 -3.59 16.86 -9.12
N ASP A 59 -3.76 16.75 -10.43
CA ASP A 59 -4.80 17.50 -11.15
C ASP A 59 -6.20 16.93 -10.88
N ASN A 60 -6.28 15.65 -10.52
CA ASN A 60 -7.54 14.93 -10.27
C ASN A 60 -7.74 14.52 -8.80
N TRP A 61 -6.99 15.10 -7.86
CA TRP A 61 -6.97 14.63 -6.47
C TRP A 61 -8.35 14.64 -5.79
N LYS A 62 -9.20 15.64 -6.12
CA LYS A 62 -10.58 15.72 -5.61
C LYS A 62 -11.48 14.61 -6.12
N THR A 63 -11.30 14.19 -7.37
CA THR A 63 -12.01 13.04 -7.94
C THR A 63 -11.60 11.75 -7.23
N ILE A 64 -10.28 11.58 -7.00
CA ILE A 64 -9.74 10.44 -6.27
C ILE A 64 -10.24 10.44 -4.82
N GLN A 65 -10.27 11.61 -4.17
CA GLN A 65 -10.81 11.78 -2.82
C GLN A 65 -12.31 11.42 -2.75
N ALA A 66 -13.11 11.85 -3.74
CA ALA A 66 -14.53 11.51 -3.79
C ALA A 66 -14.75 9.99 -3.91
N GLU A 67 -14.00 9.29 -4.76
CA GLU A 67 -14.08 7.83 -4.86
C GLU A 67 -13.58 7.13 -3.58
N ALA A 68 -12.56 7.69 -2.90
CA ALA A 68 -12.14 7.19 -1.60
C ALA A 68 -13.24 7.33 -0.53
N LEU A 69 -14.00 8.43 -0.54
CA LEU A 69 -15.16 8.62 0.36
C LEU A 69 -16.27 7.61 0.09
N GLU A 70 -16.52 7.25 -1.17
CA GLU A 70 -17.46 6.17 -1.52
C GLU A 70 -17.01 4.82 -0.97
N VAL A 71 -15.72 4.49 -1.10
CA VAL A 71 -15.12 3.28 -0.51
C VAL A 71 -15.28 3.27 1.02
N LEU A 72 -15.11 4.41 1.68
CA LEU A 72 -15.21 4.54 3.14
C LEU A 72 -16.63 4.31 3.68
N LYS A 73 -17.68 4.34 2.85
CA LYS A 73 -19.01 3.89 3.28
C LYS A 73 -19.01 2.43 3.74
N TYR A 74 -18.09 1.62 3.22
CA TYR A 74 -17.91 0.21 3.56
C TYR A 74 -16.70 -0.02 4.49
N ARG A 75 -16.25 1.01 5.21
CA ARG A 75 -15.05 1.02 6.05
C ARG A 75 -14.90 -0.19 6.97
N GLU A 76 -15.98 -0.70 7.55
CA GLU A 76 -15.93 -1.87 8.44
C GLU A 76 -15.59 -3.17 7.70
N ALA A 77 -16.02 -3.30 6.44
CA ALA A 77 -15.73 -4.46 5.61
C ALA A 77 -14.34 -4.44 4.97
N ILE A 78 -13.67 -3.28 4.94
CA ILE A 78 -12.31 -3.16 4.39
C ILE A 78 -11.35 -4.00 5.26
N PRO A 79 -10.53 -4.88 4.66
CA PRO A 79 -9.61 -5.73 5.41
C PRO A 79 -8.50 -4.93 6.08
N GLY A 80 -8.08 -5.37 7.28
CA GLY A 80 -6.87 -4.89 7.92
C GLY A 80 -5.62 -5.39 7.17
N PHE A 81 -4.53 -4.63 7.22
CA PHE A 81 -3.31 -4.94 6.48
C PHE A 81 -2.71 -6.33 6.82
N GLN A 82 -2.80 -6.74 8.10
CA GLN A 82 -2.35 -8.05 8.57
C GLN A 82 -3.09 -9.23 7.93
N GLU A 83 -4.34 -9.01 7.50
CA GLU A 83 -5.14 -10.04 6.82
C GLU A 83 -4.58 -10.29 5.42
N ILE A 84 -4.07 -9.25 4.75
CA ILE A 84 -3.47 -9.34 3.43
C ILE A 84 -2.01 -9.82 3.52
N SER A 85 -1.19 -9.24 4.39
CA SER A 85 0.25 -9.51 4.48
C SER A 85 0.68 -10.09 5.83
N PRO A 86 0.47 -11.40 6.07
CA PRO A 86 0.74 -12.03 7.36
C PRO A 86 2.24 -12.05 7.71
N ASP A 87 3.14 -12.04 6.72
CA ASP A 87 4.60 -11.94 6.93
C ASP A 87 5.00 -10.57 7.53
N GLN A 88 4.13 -9.55 7.42
CA GLN A 88 4.32 -8.21 7.96
C GLN A 88 3.45 -7.91 9.19
N TYR A 89 2.98 -8.96 9.90
CA TYR A 89 2.13 -8.86 11.11
C TYR A 89 2.61 -7.91 12.21
N ARG A 90 3.88 -7.49 12.20
CA ARG A 90 4.44 -6.55 13.17
C ARG A 90 4.09 -5.09 12.87
N LEU A 91 3.65 -4.80 11.65
CA LEU A 91 3.36 -3.44 11.18
C LEU A 91 1.92 -3.03 11.45
N ALA A 92 1.00 -3.99 11.53
CA ALA A 92 -0.41 -3.76 11.78
C ALA A 92 -0.83 -4.54 13.04
N LYS A 93 -1.36 -3.81 14.02
CA LYS A 93 -2.06 -4.34 15.19
C LYS A 93 -3.53 -4.01 14.99
N GLU A 94 -4.39 -5.04 15.07
CA GLU A 94 -5.85 -4.88 15.04
C GLU A 94 -6.39 -4.30 13.72
N GLN A 95 -7.52 -3.57 13.76
CA GLN A 95 -8.19 -2.94 12.61
C GLN A 95 -7.75 -1.48 12.38
N ASN A 96 -6.60 -1.09 12.93
CA ASN A 96 -6.12 0.30 12.95
C ASN A 96 -5.40 0.73 11.67
N TRP A 97 -5.06 -0.22 10.80
CA TRP A 97 -4.54 0.05 9.46
C TRP A 97 -5.26 -0.82 8.43
N LYS A 98 -6.10 -0.16 7.62
CA LYS A 98 -6.92 -0.81 6.59
C LYS A 98 -6.43 -0.47 5.20
N THR A 99 -6.60 -1.42 4.27
CA THR A 99 -6.09 -1.28 2.91
C THR A 99 -7.11 -1.77 1.89
N PHE A 100 -7.68 -0.84 1.13
CA PHE A 100 -8.55 -1.14 -0.01
C PHE A 100 -7.71 -1.20 -1.28
N VAL A 101 -7.42 -2.41 -1.75
CA VAL A 101 -6.49 -2.64 -2.86
C VAL A 101 -7.21 -2.53 -4.20
N LEU A 102 -6.73 -1.64 -5.07
CA LEU A 102 -7.21 -1.46 -6.44
C LEU A 102 -6.38 -2.27 -7.43
N PHE A 103 -5.07 -2.33 -7.20
CA PHE A 103 -4.13 -3.12 -7.99
C PHE A 103 -3.25 -3.92 -7.05
N GLY A 104 -3.20 -5.23 -7.29
CA GLY A 104 -2.28 -6.13 -6.61
C GLY A 104 -1.42 -6.80 -7.65
N PHE A 105 -0.10 -6.84 -7.45
CA PHE A 105 0.78 -7.70 -8.24
C PHE A 105 0.84 -7.36 -9.75
N GLY A 106 0.58 -6.09 -10.08
CA GLY A 106 0.44 -5.56 -11.44
C GLY A 106 -0.87 -5.95 -12.13
N GLN A 107 -1.86 -6.43 -11.37
CA GLN A 107 -3.18 -6.80 -11.87
C GLN A 107 -4.24 -5.92 -11.21
N ARG A 108 -5.19 -5.44 -12.02
CA ARG A 108 -6.38 -4.72 -11.58
C ARG A 108 -7.32 -5.68 -10.86
N LEU A 109 -7.83 -5.28 -9.70
CA LEU A 109 -8.91 -5.98 -9.01
C LEU A 109 -10.22 -5.38 -9.47
N GLU A 110 -10.86 -6.00 -10.47
CA GLU A 110 -11.99 -5.38 -11.19
C GLU A 110 -13.14 -4.96 -10.29
N LYS A 111 -13.47 -5.76 -9.27
CA LYS A 111 -14.56 -5.44 -8.32
C LYS A 111 -14.23 -4.19 -7.52
N ASN A 112 -13.05 -4.15 -6.91
CA ASN A 112 -12.62 -2.97 -6.14
C ASN A 112 -12.46 -1.73 -7.04
N ALA A 113 -11.91 -1.91 -8.24
CA ALA A 113 -11.75 -0.84 -9.22
C ALA A 113 -13.09 -0.29 -9.72
N SER A 114 -14.20 -1.06 -9.65
CA SER A 114 -15.53 -0.56 -10.00
C SER A 114 -16.08 0.48 -9.01
N LEU A 115 -15.59 0.49 -7.76
CA LEU A 115 -15.92 1.52 -6.76
C LEU A 115 -15.05 2.78 -6.90
N ALA A 116 -13.94 2.71 -7.63
CA ALA A 116 -13.05 3.85 -7.89
C ALA A 116 -12.58 3.87 -9.36
N PRO A 117 -13.51 3.95 -10.34
CA PRO A 117 -13.20 3.77 -11.75
C PRO A 117 -12.25 4.83 -12.32
N LYS A 118 -12.36 6.09 -11.88
CA LYS A 118 -11.47 7.17 -12.33
C LYS A 118 -10.08 7.04 -11.72
N THR A 119 -9.99 6.68 -10.44
CA THR A 119 -8.72 6.38 -9.79
C THR A 119 -8.03 5.21 -10.48
N ALA A 120 -8.77 4.15 -10.83
CA ALA A 120 -8.22 3.00 -11.55
C ALA A 120 -7.70 3.37 -12.95
N GLN A 121 -8.44 4.22 -13.68
CA GLN A 121 -8.02 4.72 -14.99
C GLN A 121 -6.72 5.54 -14.90
N ILE A 122 -6.58 6.39 -13.89
CA ILE A 122 -5.35 7.17 -13.67
C ILE A 122 -4.19 6.23 -13.30
N LEU A 123 -4.42 5.24 -12.44
CA LEU A 123 -3.41 4.25 -12.05
C LEU A 123 -2.88 3.43 -13.24
N GLU A 124 -3.70 3.15 -14.25
CA GLU A 124 -3.28 2.45 -15.47
C GLU A 124 -2.24 3.23 -16.29
N THR A 125 -2.13 4.55 -16.09
CA THR A 125 -1.09 5.38 -16.73
C THR A 125 0.29 5.22 -16.08
N VAL A 126 0.36 4.64 -14.87
CA VAL A 126 1.61 4.49 -14.12
C VAL A 126 2.50 3.41 -14.76
N PRO A 127 3.73 3.75 -15.17
CA PRO A 127 4.62 2.80 -15.81
C PRO A 127 4.97 1.61 -14.90
N ASN A 128 4.56 0.40 -15.30
CA ASN A 128 4.80 -0.85 -14.56
C ASN A 128 4.31 -0.76 -13.10
N LEU A 129 3.07 -0.32 -12.91
CA LEU A 129 2.38 -0.36 -11.62
C LEU A 129 2.46 -1.76 -11.01
N GLN A 130 2.80 -1.83 -9.72
CA GLN A 130 2.91 -3.07 -8.95
C GLN A 130 1.75 -3.23 -7.98
N THR A 131 1.53 -2.25 -7.12
CA THR A 131 0.41 -2.25 -6.17
C THR A 131 -0.19 -0.86 -6.09
N ALA A 132 -1.49 -0.77 -5.83
CA ALA A 132 -2.17 0.49 -5.54
C ALA A 132 -3.32 0.24 -4.58
N MET A 133 -3.46 1.09 -3.57
CA MET A 133 -4.49 0.97 -2.55
C MET A 133 -4.81 2.30 -1.88
N PHE A 134 -6.07 2.46 -1.47
CA PHE A 134 -6.38 3.43 -0.44
C PHE A 134 -5.89 2.87 0.91
N SER A 135 -4.97 3.60 1.52
CA SER A 135 -4.36 3.27 2.80
C SER A 135 -5.00 4.14 3.88
N ILE A 136 -5.64 3.49 4.86
CA ILE A 136 -6.50 4.13 5.85
C ILE A 136 -5.88 3.89 7.23
N LEU A 137 -5.46 4.96 7.88
CA LEU A 137 -4.72 4.91 9.13
C LEU A 137 -5.54 5.51 10.27
N ALA A 138 -5.87 4.71 11.26
CA ALA A 138 -6.70 5.11 12.38
C ALA A 138 -6.04 6.21 13.23
N PRO A 139 -6.84 6.99 13.97
CA PRO A 139 -6.36 7.91 15.00
C PRO A 139 -5.43 7.22 16.00
N GLY A 140 -4.41 7.94 16.48
CA GLY A 140 -3.43 7.47 17.46
C GLY A 140 -2.56 6.28 17.02
N TYR A 141 -2.62 5.86 15.74
CA TYR A 141 -1.92 4.67 15.30
C TYR A 141 -0.49 4.97 14.82
N HIS A 142 0.42 4.06 15.14
CA HIS A 142 1.85 4.14 14.82
C HIS A 142 2.30 2.87 14.10
N ILE A 143 2.79 3.03 12.86
CA ILE A 143 3.45 1.97 12.11
C ILE A 143 4.95 2.03 12.43
N PRO A 144 5.50 1.00 13.13
CA PRO A 144 6.90 1.02 13.56
C PRO A 144 7.89 1.08 12.40
N ALA A 145 9.11 1.51 12.71
CA ALA A 145 10.22 1.55 11.76
C ALA A 145 10.43 0.22 10.99
N HIS A 146 10.43 0.29 9.66
CA HIS A 146 10.59 -0.86 8.78
C HIS A 146 11.27 -0.49 7.45
N LYS A 147 11.52 -1.51 6.62
CA LYS A 147 12.16 -1.37 5.29
C LYS A 147 11.43 -2.23 4.27
N GLY A 148 11.29 -1.68 3.07
CA GLY A 148 10.85 -2.35 1.87
C GLY A 148 11.78 -3.49 1.45
N VAL A 149 11.29 -4.30 0.52
CA VAL A 149 11.93 -5.57 0.15
C VAL A 149 13.00 -5.38 -0.93
N THR A 150 12.81 -4.42 -1.85
CA THR A 150 13.62 -4.30 -3.07
C THR A 150 13.80 -2.85 -3.50
N LYS A 151 15.04 -2.48 -3.90
CA LYS A 151 15.34 -1.17 -4.50
C LYS A 151 14.73 -1.02 -5.90
N GLY A 152 14.18 -2.11 -6.45
CA GLY A 152 13.53 -2.13 -7.76
C GLY A 152 12.16 -1.48 -7.83
N ILE A 153 11.59 -1.09 -6.69
CA ILE A 153 10.27 -0.48 -6.59
C ILE A 153 10.45 0.89 -5.91
N LEU A 154 9.63 1.85 -6.33
CA LEU A 154 9.43 3.13 -5.64
C LEU A 154 7.98 3.19 -5.17
N ARG A 155 7.76 3.94 -4.09
CA ARG A 155 6.45 4.17 -3.50
C ARG A 155 6.07 5.65 -3.61
N SER A 156 4.84 5.90 -4.02
CA SER A 156 4.23 7.23 -4.02
C SER A 156 3.05 7.28 -3.06
N HIS A 157 2.88 8.42 -2.40
CA HIS A 157 1.72 8.75 -1.58
C HIS A 157 1.12 10.08 -2.05
N ILE A 158 -0.19 10.11 -2.29
CA ILE A 158 -0.97 11.34 -2.41
C ILE A 158 -1.96 11.46 -1.25
N GLY A 159 -1.98 12.63 -0.59
CA GLY A 159 -2.90 12.91 0.50
C GLY A 159 -4.33 13.10 0.00
N LEU A 160 -5.30 12.43 0.62
CA LEU A 160 -6.71 12.52 0.24
C LEU A 160 -7.57 13.06 1.37
N ILE A 161 -7.52 12.47 2.56
CA ILE A 161 -8.25 12.94 3.74
C ILE A 161 -7.20 13.02 4.85
N ILE A 162 -6.77 14.22 5.18
CA ILE A 162 -5.65 14.44 6.12
C ILE A 162 -6.18 15.16 7.38
N PRO A 163 -5.80 14.70 8.59
CA PRO A 163 -6.14 15.38 9.83
C PRO A 163 -5.80 16.87 9.82
N LYS A 164 -6.60 17.68 10.52
CA LYS A 164 -6.38 19.15 10.61
C LYS A 164 -5.02 19.48 11.20
N ASP A 165 -4.61 18.75 12.24
CA ASP A 165 -3.27 18.84 12.82
C ASP A 165 -2.28 17.94 12.07
N ARG A 166 -2.13 18.21 10.76
CA ARG A 166 -1.37 17.36 9.83
C ARG A 166 0.09 17.12 10.25
N GLU A 167 0.70 18.04 11.00
CA GLU A 167 2.09 17.89 11.47
C GLU A 167 2.25 16.71 12.46
N LYS A 168 1.15 16.34 13.14
CA LYS A 168 1.08 15.12 13.97
C LYS A 168 0.79 13.86 13.17
N CYS A 169 0.47 13.97 11.88
CA CYS A 169 0.31 12.87 10.95
C CYS A 169 1.44 12.88 9.90
N ARG A 170 2.51 12.11 10.16
CA ARG A 170 3.77 12.22 9.42
C ARG A 170 4.41 10.88 9.11
N ILE A 171 5.22 10.86 8.06
CA ILE A 171 6.16 9.78 7.75
C ILE A 171 7.60 10.28 7.94
N ARG A 172 8.45 9.45 8.51
CA ARG A 172 9.90 9.61 8.46
C ARG A 172 10.48 8.60 7.47
N VAL A 173 11.39 9.03 6.61
CA VAL A 173 12.20 8.18 5.71
C VAL A 173 13.66 8.57 5.89
N GLU A 174 14.44 7.72 6.55
CA GLU A 174 15.75 8.04 7.16
C GLU A 174 15.68 9.31 8.03
N ASP A 175 16.27 10.40 7.53
CA ASP A 175 16.41 11.71 8.15
C ASP A 175 15.35 12.72 7.70
N THR A 176 14.50 12.35 6.73
CA THR A 176 13.47 13.22 6.17
C THR A 176 12.13 12.94 6.81
N ILE A 177 11.53 13.95 7.44
CA ILE A 177 10.15 13.90 7.95
C ILE A 177 9.24 14.65 6.97
N THR A 178 8.09 14.09 6.65
CA THR A 178 7.09 14.69 5.76
C THR A 178 5.70 14.48 6.37
N ALA A 179 4.99 15.57 6.64
CA ALA A 179 3.56 15.54 6.87
C ALA A 179 2.81 15.43 5.54
N TRP A 180 1.67 14.76 5.52
CA TRP A 180 0.82 14.74 4.34
C TRP A 180 0.03 16.04 4.19
N GLU A 181 -0.38 16.33 2.98
CA GLU A 181 -1.29 17.43 2.64
C GLU A 181 -2.25 16.94 1.56
N GLU A 182 -3.49 17.41 1.60
CA GLU A 182 -4.49 17.02 0.61
C GLU A 182 -4.10 17.50 -0.78
N GLY A 183 -4.13 16.59 -1.76
CA GLY A 183 -3.72 16.87 -3.14
C GLY A 183 -2.21 16.85 -3.38
N GLU A 184 -1.39 16.92 -2.33
CA GLU A 184 0.06 16.84 -2.47
C GLU A 184 0.53 15.39 -2.59
N ILE A 185 1.48 15.17 -3.50
CA ILE A 185 2.04 13.86 -3.80
C ILE A 185 3.55 13.86 -3.57
N PHE A 186 4.10 12.74 -3.12
CA PHE A 186 5.56 12.57 -3.07
C PHE A 186 5.98 11.13 -3.31
N VAL A 187 7.17 10.97 -3.89
CA VAL A 187 7.83 9.68 -4.09
C VAL A 187 8.97 9.50 -3.11
N PHE A 188 9.04 8.31 -2.53
CA PHE A 188 10.13 7.91 -1.66
C PHE A 188 10.54 6.46 -1.95
N ASP A 189 11.75 6.15 -1.53
CA ASP A 189 12.29 4.80 -1.60
C ASP A 189 12.07 4.09 -0.27
N ASP A 190 11.12 3.17 -0.24
CA ASP A 190 10.72 2.45 0.98
C ASP A 190 11.81 1.49 1.50
N THR A 191 12.90 1.24 0.76
CA THR A 191 14.02 0.43 1.26
C THR A 191 14.88 1.14 2.29
N TYR A 192 14.77 2.47 2.35
CA TYR A 192 15.24 3.28 3.45
C TYR A 192 14.38 3.03 4.69
N GLU A 193 14.97 3.18 5.89
CA GLU A 193 14.18 2.97 7.10
C GLU A 193 13.06 4.01 7.19
N HIS A 194 11.82 3.56 7.36
CA HIS A 194 10.69 4.47 7.44
C HIS A 194 9.68 4.06 8.51
N GLU A 195 9.01 5.07 9.05
CA GLU A 195 8.13 5.00 10.22
C GLU A 195 7.00 6.01 10.06
N VAL A 196 5.79 5.67 10.50
CA VAL A 196 4.60 6.50 10.26
C VAL A 196 3.82 6.69 11.55
N TRP A 197 3.45 7.93 11.85
CA TRP A 197 2.62 8.30 12.99
C TRP A 197 1.35 8.99 12.52
N ASN A 198 0.22 8.61 13.12
CA ASN A 198 -0.97 9.44 13.18
C ASN A 198 -1.26 9.76 14.65
N ASP A 199 -0.58 10.77 15.20
CA ASP A 199 -0.75 11.22 16.60
C ASP A 199 -1.97 12.15 16.75
N THR A 200 -2.97 12.03 15.87
CA THR A 200 -4.20 12.84 15.86
C THR A 200 -5.42 12.02 16.28
N ASP A 201 -6.55 12.69 16.45
CA ASP A 201 -7.87 12.12 16.71
C ASP A 201 -8.70 11.87 15.41
N GLU A 202 -8.13 12.16 14.25
CA GLU A 202 -8.77 12.01 12.93
C GLU A 202 -8.12 10.88 12.11
N GLU A 203 -8.92 10.23 11.25
CA GLU A 203 -8.40 9.20 10.34
C GLU A 203 -7.62 9.84 9.20
N ARG A 204 -6.55 9.19 8.74
CA ARG A 204 -5.77 9.62 7.58
C ARG A 204 -5.94 8.66 6.42
N VAL A 205 -6.38 9.16 5.27
CA VAL A 205 -6.55 8.41 4.03
C VAL A 205 -5.63 8.97 2.95
N ILE A 206 -4.87 8.08 2.32
CA ILE A 206 -4.02 8.39 1.18
C ILE A 206 -4.26 7.37 0.08
N LEU A 207 -3.95 7.73 -1.16
CA LEU A 207 -3.67 6.72 -2.19
C LEU A 207 -2.17 6.42 -2.17
N LEU A 208 -1.86 5.16 -1.89
CA LEU A 208 -0.50 4.61 -1.93
C LEU A 208 -0.39 3.76 -3.18
N PHE A 209 0.67 3.95 -3.96
CA PHE A 209 0.96 3.06 -5.07
C PHE A 209 2.47 2.84 -5.27
N ASP A 210 2.78 1.63 -5.71
CA ASP A 210 4.12 1.13 -5.96
C ASP A 210 4.32 0.94 -7.46
N PHE A 211 5.47 1.37 -7.99
CA PHE A 211 5.82 1.21 -9.39
C PHE A 211 7.29 0.90 -9.57
N ASP A 212 7.67 0.37 -10.73
CA ASP A 212 9.08 0.05 -10.99
C ASP A 212 9.94 1.31 -10.92
N ARG A 213 11.02 1.24 -10.14
CA ARG A 213 12.05 2.28 -10.16
C ARG A 213 12.60 2.43 -11.59
N PRO A 214 12.65 3.65 -12.15
CA PRO A 214 13.29 3.88 -13.44
C PRO A 214 14.77 3.45 -13.39
N MET A 215 15.14 2.51 -14.27
CA MET A 215 16.48 1.93 -14.34
C MET A 215 16.99 1.81 -15.78
N LYS A 216 18.31 1.73 -15.92
CA LYS A 216 19.01 1.34 -17.16
C LYS A 216 18.61 -0.07 -17.58
N PHE A 217 18.89 -0.42 -18.84
CA PHE A 217 18.48 -1.70 -19.46
C PHE A 217 18.78 -2.94 -18.58
N TRP A 218 20.01 -3.07 -18.08
CA TRP A 218 20.40 -4.21 -17.25
C TRP A 218 19.71 -4.22 -15.88
N GLY A 219 19.47 -3.04 -15.30
CA GLY A 219 18.66 -2.90 -14.09
C GLY A 219 17.21 -3.35 -14.31
N ARG A 220 16.58 -2.91 -15.41
CA ARG A 220 15.22 -3.33 -15.77
C ARG A 220 15.10 -4.83 -15.99
N PHE A 221 16.04 -5.41 -16.74
CA PHE A 221 16.08 -6.85 -16.98
C PHE A 221 16.19 -7.64 -15.67
N LEU A 222 17.16 -7.28 -14.81
CA LEU A 222 17.35 -7.96 -13.53
C LEU A 222 16.18 -7.74 -12.55
N ASN A 223 15.59 -6.54 -12.51
CA ASN A 223 14.42 -6.27 -11.69
C ASN A 223 13.22 -7.12 -12.13
N LYS A 224 12.95 -7.18 -13.43
CA LYS A 224 11.87 -8.00 -13.98
C LYS A 224 12.07 -9.47 -13.67
N SER A 225 13.28 -10.01 -13.89
CA SER A 225 13.59 -11.41 -13.55
C SER A 225 13.47 -11.67 -12.04
N PHE A 226 13.98 -10.78 -11.21
CA PHE A 226 13.88 -10.89 -9.75
C PHE A 226 12.42 -10.89 -9.28
N LEU A 227 11.61 -9.94 -9.74
CA LEU A 227 10.20 -9.87 -9.41
C LEU A 227 9.45 -11.13 -9.87
N GLN A 228 9.72 -11.64 -11.09
CA GLN A 228 9.13 -12.89 -11.58
C GLN A 228 9.48 -14.10 -10.70
N VAL A 229 10.73 -14.22 -10.25
CA VAL A 229 11.12 -15.27 -9.30
C VAL A 229 10.44 -15.09 -7.95
N MET A 230 10.35 -13.85 -7.45
CA MET A 230 9.64 -13.54 -6.21
C MET A 230 8.16 -13.94 -6.29
N LYS A 231 7.53 -13.82 -7.48
CA LYS A 231 6.14 -14.28 -7.69
C LYS A 231 5.96 -15.76 -7.39
N LEU A 232 7.00 -16.59 -7.51
CA LEU A 232 6.94 -18.04 -7.26
C LEU A 232 7.10 -18.41 -5.77
N THR A 233 7.36 -17.44 -4.89
CA THR A 233 7.63 -17.69 -3.47
C THR A 233 6.36 -17.59 -2.62
N ALA A 234 6.33 -18.28 -1.48
CA ALA A 234 5.24 -18.17 -0.50
C ALA A 234 5.01 -16.72 -0.02
N PHE A 235 6.10 -15.94 0.07
CA PHE A 235 6.05 -14.50 0.38
C PHE A 235 5.15 -13.70 -0.57
N TYR A 236 4.94 -14.19 -1.79
CA TYR A 236 4.08 -13.56 -2.79
C TYR A 236 2.75 -14.28 -2.96
N GLN A 237 2.76 -15.61 -2.98
CA GLN A 237 1.56 -16.41 -3.18
C GLN A 237 0.59 -16.32 -2.00
N ASP A 238 1.10 -16.25 -0.76
CA ASP A 238 0.23 -16.16 0.42
C ASP A 238 -0.54 -14.83 0.45
N PRO A 239 0.09 -13.64 0.28
CA PRO A 239 -0.68 -12.40 0.21
C PRO A 239 -1.61 -12.34 -1.01
N LYS A 240 -1.27 -12.96 -2.14
CA LYS A 240 -2.17 -13.05 -3.29
C LYS A 240 -3.46 -13.82 -2.96
N LYS A 241 -3.33 -14.98 -2.33
CA LYS A 241 -4.48 -15.79 -1.91
C LYS A 241 -5.32 -15.08 -0.86
N ASN A 242 -4.66 -14.43 0.10
CA ASN A 242 -5.33 -13.67 1.14
C ASN A 242 -6.08 -12.46 0.56
N LEU A 243 -5.48 -11.75 -0.38
CA LEU A 243 -6.10 -10.63 -1.07
C LEU A 243 -7.39 -11.06 -1.78
N GLN A 244 -7.35 -12.18 -2.51
CA GLN A 244 -8.55 -12.73 -3.17
C GLN A 244 -9.64 -13.09 -2.15
N THR A 245 -9.25 -13.70 -1.02
CA THR A 245 -10.20 -14.04 0.05
C THR A 245 -10.81 -12.78 0.70
N ALA A 246 -10.01 -11.72 0.86
CA ALA A 246 -10.46 -10.44 1.37
C ALA A 246 -11.41 -9.72 0.40
N GLU A 247 -11.10 -9.78 -0.90
CA GLU A 247 -11.95 -9.23 -1.98
C GLU A 247 -13.34 -9.88 -1.97
N ASP A 248 -13.42 -11.21 -1.90
CA ASP A 248 -14.70 -11.93 -1.87
C ASP A 248 -15.55 -11.57 -0.64
N ARG A 249 -14.92 -11.37 0.53
CA ARG A 249 -15.63 -10.95 1.76
C ARG A 249 -16.13 -9.52 1.66
N LEU A 250 -15.29 -8.62 1.16
CA LEU A 250 -15.63 -7.22 0.97
C LEU A 250 -16.80 -7.09 -0.01
N GLU A 251 -16.77 -7.83 -1.12
CA GLU A 251 -17.88 -7.87 -2.08
C GLU A 251 -19.17 -8.37 -1.43
N ALA A 252 -19.12 -9.45 -0.64
CA ALA A 252 -20.29 -9.96 0.05
C ALA A 252 -20.89 -8.92 1.01
N ALA A 253 -20.04 -8.18 1.73
CA ALA A 253 -20.47 -7.12 2.64
C ALA A 253 -21.09 -5.92 1.90
N ILE A 254 -20.51 -5.51 0.77
CA ILE A 254 -21.07 -4.45 -0.09
C ILE A 254 -22.47 -4.85 -0.57
N ARG A 255 -22.61 -6.04 -1.15
CA ARG A 255 -23.91 -6.55 -1.63
C ARG A 255 -24.96 -6.61 -0.53
N GLN A 256 -24.55 -7.03 0.67
CA GLN A 256 -25.47 -7.08 1.83
C GLN A 256 -25.88 -5.68 2.28
N ALA A 257 -24.96 -4.72 2.30
CA ALA A 257 -25.25 -3.34 2.65
C ALA A 257 -26.21 -2.69 1.63
N ASP A 258 -25.97 -2.91 0.34
CA ASP A 258 -26.83 -2.39 -0.74
C ASP A 258 -28.24 -3.00 -0.63
N ALA A 259 -28.36 -4.31 -0.44
CA ALA A 259 -29.66 -4.98 -0.25
C ALA A 259 -30.41 -4.48 1.00
N ASN A 260 -29.69 -4.20 2.10
CA ASN A 260 -30.28 -3.62 3.30
C ASN A 260 -30.79 -2.19 3.04
N MET A 261 -30.04 -1.38 2.29
CA MET A 261 -30.45 -0.03 1.91
C MET A 261 -31.68 -0.04 1.00
N GLU A 262 -31.73 -0.94 0.01
CA GLU A 262 -32.89 -1.14 -0.85
C GLU A 262 -34.14 -1.52 -0.03
N ALA A 263 -34.03 -2.51 0.85
CA ALA A 263 -35.13 -2.95 1.71
C ALA A 263 -35.62 -1.86 2.68
N MET A 264 -34.74 -0.96 3.13
CA MET A 264 -35.11 0.20 3.95
C MET A 264 -35.75 1.34 3.15
N SER A 265 -35.53 1.38 1.83
CA SER A 265 -36.09 2.39 0.92
C SER A 265 -37.46 2.00 0.35
N GLU A 266 -37.87 0.73 0.47
CA GLU A 266 -39.22 0.30 0.13
C GLU A 266 -40.23 0.88 1.15
N PRO A 267 -41.28 1.58 0.71
CA PRO A 267 -42.27 2.12 1.62
C PRO A 267 -42.97 0.97 2.35
N ALA A 268 -42.98 1.02 3.68
CA ALA A 268 -43.72 0.08 4.51
C ALA A 268 -45.15 -0.03 3.98
N ALA A 269 -45.50 -1.19 3.41
CA ALA A 269 -46.84 -1.49 2.96
C ALA A 269 -47.79 -1.24 4.15
N LYS A 270 -48.58 -0.17 4.05
CA LYS A 270 -49.59 0.15 5.07
C LYS A 270 -50.61 -0.99 5.13
N PRO A 271 -51.01 -1.41 6.34
CA PRO A 271 -52.02 -2.45 6.53
C PRO A 271 -53.39 -2.03 5.99
#